data_AF-A0A7S1BIE5-F1
#
_entry.id   AF-A0A7S1BIE5-F1
#
_cell.length_a   1.000
_cell.length_b   1.000
_cell.length_c   1.000
_cell.angle_alpha   90.00
_cell.angle_beta   90.00
_cell.angle_gamma   90.00
#
_symmetry.space_group_name_H-M   'P 1'
#
loop_
_entity.id
_entity.type
_entity.pdbx_description
1 polymer ?
#
loop_
_entity_poly.entity_id
_entity_poly.type
_entity_poly.pdbx_seq_one_letter_code
_entity_poly.pdbx_strand_id
1 'polypeptide(L)'
;GSFSSPPRPNSAVAMLDASYPGSLPVLSRSAAMAAAVSSAALGCRVHPVSRFERKHYFYPDMPAGYQITQQRWPIATGGRVVCRDLYRRHRKAGEGDRGASRFEVGVHRVQLEQDSGKTVAGPEGASLV
;
A
#
# COMPACT_ATOMS: atom_id res chain seq x y z
N GLY A 1 23.92 4.24 12.72
CA GLY A 1 22.60 3.88 13.25
C GLY A 1 22.51 2.37 13.29
N SER A 2 22.24 1.81 14.47
CA SER A 2 22.11 0.36 14.65
C SER A 2 20.83 -0.12 13.95
N PHE A 3 20.97 -0.95 12.92
CA PHE A 3 19.82 -1.67 12.38
C PHE A 3 19.47 -2.79 13.38
N SER A 4 18.34 -2.64 14.06
CA SER A 4 17.73 -3.71 14.86
C SER A 4 17.67 -4.99 14.03
N SER A 5 18.08 -6.12 14.61
CA SER A 5 17.80 -7.43 14.03
C SER A 5 16.30 -7.56 13.74
N PRO A 6 15.91 -8.21 12.63
CA PRO A 6 14.50 -8.41 12.32
C PRO A 6 13.82 -9.20 13.46
N PRO A 7 12.55 -8.90 13.77
CA PRO A 7 11.79 -9.63 14.78
C PRO A 7 11.70 -11.12 14.42
N ARG A 8 11.55 -11.98 15.44
CA ARG A 8 11.39 -13.43 15.24
C ARG A 8 10.20 -13.71 14.30
N PRO A 9 10.33 -14.61 13.31
CA PRO A 9 9.22 -14.98 12.43
C PRO A 9 7.98 -15.39 13.21
N ASN A 10 6.80 -15.00 12.71
CA ASN A 10 5.49 -15.36 13.27
C ASN A 10 5.28 -14.96 14.75
N SER A 11 5.99 -13.95 15.25
CA SER A 11 5.85 -13.45 16.63
C SER A 11 4.77 -12.37 16.82
N ALA A 12 4.26 -11.80 15.72
CA ALA A 12 3.21 -10.78 15.72
C ALA A 12 2.05 -11.21 14.80
N VAL A 13 1.35 -12.26 15.21
CA VAL A 13 0.27 -12.91 14.43
C VAL A 13 -0.98 -13.03 15.30
N ALA A 14 -2.11 -12.54 14.81
CA ALA A 14 -3.43 -12.75 15.40
C ALA A 14 -4.17 -13.90 14.70
N MET A 15 -5.31 -14.31 15.28
CA MET A 15 -6.15 -15.39 14.73
C MET A 15 -6.63 -15.09 13.30
N LEU A 16 -6.89 -13.83 12.99
CA LEU A 16 -7.28 -13.38 11.65
C LEU A 16 -6.14 -13.53 10.64
N ASP A 17 -4.91 -13.19 11.05
CA ASP A 17 -3.73 -13.24 10.19
C ASP A 17 -3.38 -14.68 9.80
N ALA A 18 -3.60 -15.63 10.72
CA ALA A 18 -3.44 -17.06 10.50
C ALA A 18 -4.70 -17.75 9.94
N SER A 19 -5.74 -16.99 9.57
CA SER A 19 -7.00 -17.52 9.02
C SER A 19 -7.66 -18.61 9.86
N TYR A 20 -7.60 -18.50 11.19
CA TYR A 20 -8.26 -19.46 12.06
C TYR A 20 -9.77 -19.48 11.79
N PRO A 21 -10.40 -20.66 11.69
CA PRO A 21 -11.84 -20.78 11.48
C PRO A 21 -12.63 -19.98 12.51
N GLY A 22 -13.58 -19.16 12.05
CA GLY A 22 -14.41 -18.32 12.90
C GLY A 22 -13.83 -16.95 13.25
N SER A 23 -12.57 -16.64 12.88
CA SER A 23 -12.04 -15.28 12.98
C SER A 23 -12.77 -14.32 12.02
N LEU A 24 -12.99 -13.07 12.45
CA LEU A 24 -13.70 -12.05 11.69
C LEU A 24 -12.89 -10.76 11.61
N PRO A 25 -12.87 -10.06 10.45
CA PRO A 25 -12.13 -8.81 10.31
C PRO A 25 -12.86 -7.65 11.00
N VAL A 26 -12.07 -6.78 11.64
CA VAL A 26 -12.53 -5.51 12.21
C VAL A 26 -11.71 -4.39 11.60
N LEU A 27 -12.37 -3.36 11.07
CA LEU A 27 -11.69 -2.22 10.45
C LEU A 27 -10.89 -1.43 11.48
N SER A 28 -9.60 -1.23 11.20
CA SER A 28 -8.78 -0.29 11.97
C SER A 28 -9.23 1.15 11.74
N ARG A 29 -9.69 1.81 12.81
CA ARG A 29 -10.07 3.23 12.79
C ARG A 29 -8.88 4.12 12.41
N SER A 30 -7.68 3.81 12.89
CA SER A 30 -6.48 4.59 12.56
C SER A 30 -6.11 4.47 11.09
N ALA A 31 -6.21 3.27 10.50
CA ALA A 31 -5.97 3.07 9.07
C ALA A 31 -7.00 3.84 8.21
N ALA A 32 -8.29 3.78 8.58
CA ALA A 32 -9.33 4.53 7.89
C ALA A 32 -9.09 6.05 7.94
N MET A 33 -8.75 6.58 9.12
CA MET A 33 -8.41 8.00 9.28
C MET A 33 -7.16 8.39 8.49
N ALA A 34 -6.10 7.58 8.54
CA ALA A 34 -4.88 7.82 7.79
C ALA A 34 -5.15 7.87 6.28
N ALA A 35 -5.98 6.96 5.76
CA ALA A 35 -6.35 6.95 4.36
C ALA A 35 -7.19 8.18 3.97
N ALA A 36 -8.12 8.62 4.83
CA ALA A 36 -8.90 9.84 4.58
C ALA A 36 -8.03 11.11 4.57
N VAL A 37 -7.12 11.25 5.55
CA VAL A 37 -6.16 12.36 5.62
C VAL A 37 -5.22 12.34 4.41
N SER A 38 -4.68 11.16 4.05
CA SER A 38 -3.82 11.01 2.89
C SER A 38 -4.55 11.38 1.60
N SER A 39 -5.82 10.97 1.47
CA SER A 39 -6.65 11.33 0.33
C SER A 39 -6.83 12.84 0.22
N ALA A 40 -7.10 13.53 1.32
CA ALA A 40 -7.20 15.00 1.34
C ALA A 40 -5.87 15.66 0.97
N ALA A 41 -4.75 15.17 1.50
CA ALA A 41 -3.41 15.67 1.19
C ALA A 41 -3.03 15.49 -0.29
N LEU A 42 -3.53 14.42 -0.93
CA LEU A 42 -3.35 14.14 -2.36
C LEU A 42 -4.37 14.88 -3.25
N GLY A 43 -5.24 15.72 -2.67
CA GLY A 43 -6.29 16.45 -3.39
C GLY A 43 -7.36 15.53 -3.97
N CYS A 44 -7.52 14.30 -3.46
CA CYS A 44 -8.56 13.38 -3.89
C CYS A 44 -9.93 13.78 -3.31
N ARG A 45 -11.00 13.41 -4.03
CA ARG A 45 -12.36 13.43 -3.48
C ARG A 45 -12.58 12.19 -2.60
N VAL A 46 -12.71 12.41 -1.29
CA VAL A 46 -13.09 11.35 -0.33
C VAL A 46 -14.56 10.99 -0.54
N HIS A 47 -14.85 9.70 -0.63
CA HIS A 47 -16.22 9.20 -0.80
C HIS A 47 -16.92 9.08 0.56
N PRO A 48 -18.20 9.47 0.67
CA PRO A 48 -18.97 9.31 1.91
C PRO A 48 -19.22 7.83 2.26
N VAL A 49 -19.16 6.95 1.25
CA VAL A 49 -19.32 5.51 1.39
C VAL A 49 -18.20 4.82 0.62
N SER A 50 -17.51 3.89 1.28
CA SER A 50 -16.54 2.96 0.68
C SER A 50 -16.83 1.54 1.17
N ARG A 51 -16.40 0.51 0.44
CA ARG A 51 -16.70 -0.89 0.77
C ARG A 51 -15.49 -1.79 0.55
N PHE A 52 -15.30 -2.72 1.47
CA PHE A 52 -14.33 -3.79 1.32
C PHE A 52 -14.92 -4.97 0.54
N GLU A 53 -14.06 -5.61 -0.23
CA GLU A 53 -14.36 -6.69 -1.16
C GLU A 53 -13.26 -7.76 -1.05
N ARG A 54 -13.59 -9.00 -1.38
CA ARG A 54 -12.65 -10.12 -1.36
C ARG A 54 -12.07 -10.32 -2.76
N LYS A 55 -10.77 -10.14 -2.91
CA LYS A 55 -10.02 -10.49 -4.12
C LYS A 55 -9.42 -11.89 -3.92
N HIS A 56 -10.01 -12.90 -4.54
CA HIS A 56 -9.62 -14.30 -4.35
C HIS A 56 -8.37 -14.66 -5.17
N TYR A 57 -7.39 -15.29 -4.52
CA TYR A 57 -6.23 -15.92 -5.14
C TYR A 57 -5.58 -16.87 -4.12
N PHE A 58 -4.99 -17.96 -4.62
CA PHE A 58 -4.30 -18.93 -3.78
C PHE A 58 -2.80 -18.67 -3.80
N TYR A 59 -2.25 -18.34 -2.63
CA TYR A 59 -0.82 -18.23 -2.43
C TYR A 59 -0.46 -18.50 -0.96
N PRO A 60 0.69 -19.13 -0.65
CA PRO A 60 1.04 -19.51 0.73
C PRO A 60 1.05 -18.35 1.75
N ASP A 61 1.40 -17.14 1.32
CA ASP A 61 1.40 -15.94 2.16
C ASP A 61 0.02 -15.27 2.35
N MET A 62 -1.02 -15.81 1.73
CA MET A 62 -2.41 -15.36 1.87
C MET A 62 -3.28 -16.53 2.32
N PRO A 63 -3.22 -16.92 3.61
CA PRO A 63 -3.85 -18.15 4.11
C PRO A 63 -5.38 -18.15 3.99
N ALA A 64 -6.02 -16.98 3.88
CA ALA A 64 -7.46 -16.87 3.69
C ALA A 64 -7.92 -17.25 2.26
N GLY A 65 -7.01 -17.34 1.28
CA GLY A 65 -7.34 -17.52 -0.13
C GLY A 65 -7.99 -16.29 -0.77
N TYR A 66 -8.03 -15.16 -0.06
CA TYR A 66 -8.47 -13.86 -0.56
C TYR A 66 -7.84 -12.73 0.22
N GLN A 67 -7.59 -11.62 -0.46
CA GLN A 67 -7.22 -10.34 0.13
C GLN A 67 -8.46 -9.49 0.36
N ILE A 68 -8.57 -8.88 1.54
CA ILE A 68 -9.55 -7.83 1.82
C ILE A 68 -9.01 -6.53 1.23
N THR A 69 -9.68 -5.99 0.21
CA THR A 69 -9.29 -4.76 -0.49
C THR A 69 -10.53 -3.94 -0.86
N GLN A 70 -10.37 -2.79 -1.52
CA GLN A 70 -11.48 -2.01 -2.09
C GLN A 70 -11.27 -1.93 -3.60
N GLN A 71 -12.09 -2.58 -4.42
CA GLN A 71 -11.94 -2.55 -5.88
C GLN A 71 -12.92 -1.57 -6.52
N ARG A 72 -14.22 -1.73 -6.29
CA ARG A 72 -15.26 -0.88 -6.90
C ARG A 72 -15.57 0.37 -6.09
N TRP A 73 -15.34 0.31 -4.78
CA TRP A 73 -15.74 1.37 -3.83
C TRP A 73 -14.53 1.84 -2.99
N PRO A 74 -13.50 2.46 -3.62
CA PRO A 74 -12.35 3.01 -2.91
C PRO A 74 -12.77 4.08 -1.91
N ILE A 75 -11.88 4.39 -0.97
CA ILE A 75 -12.08 5.51 -0.05
C ILE A 75 -12.01 6.88 -0.75
N ALA A 76 -11.20 7.04 -1.80
CA ALA A 76 -11.11 8.30 -2.54
C ALA A 76 -10.65 8.13 -3.99
N THR A 77 -10.98 9.10 -4.84
CA THR A 77 -10.58 9.15 -6.26
C THR A 77 -10.19 10.55 -6.72
N GLY A 78 -9.40 10.62 -7.80
CA GLY A 78 -9.17 11.85 -8.57
C GLY A 78 -8.34 12.92 -7.86
N GLY A 79 -7.13 12.57 -7.40
CA GLY A 79 -6.14 13.51 -6.86
C GLY A 79 -5.03 13.86 -7.85
N ARG A 80 -4.09 14.71 -7.42
CA ARG A 80 -2.91 15.13 -8.18
C ARG A 80 -1.73 15.44 -7.25
N VAL A 81 -0.52 15.11 -7.69
CA VAL A 81 0.73 15.46 -7.01
C VAL A 81 1.60 16.29 -7.95
N VAL A 82 2.11 17.42 -7.47
CA VAL A 82 3.05 18.26 -8.22
C VAL A 82 4.47 17.77 -7.94
N CYS A 83 5.12 17.23 -8.97
CA CYS A 83 6.48 16.74 -8.91
C CYS A 83 7.46 17.77 -9.50
N ARG A 84 8.71 17.76 -9.00
CA ARG A 84 9.82 18.50 -9.62
C ARG A 84 10.63 17.54 -10.46
N ASP A 85 10.97 17.96 -11.68
CA ASP A 85 11.92 17.23 -12.50
C ASP A 85 13.34 17.43 -11.97
N LEU A 86 13.92 16.35 -11.44
CA LEU A 86 15.28 16.34 -10.89
C LEU A 86 16.31 15.77 -11.89
N TYR A 87 15.86 15.16 -13.00
CA TYR A 87 16.74 14.48 -13.95
C TYR A 87 17.14 15.40 -15.11
N ARG A 88 18.06 16.33 -14.82
CA ARG A 88 18.67 17.26 -15.79
C ARG A 88 19.76 16.58 -16.67
N ARG A 89 19.54 15.35 -17.17
CA ARG A 89 20.60 14.56 -17.89
C ARG A 89 20.90 15.00 -19.34
N HIS A 90 20.13 15.93 -19.92
CA HIS A 90 20.34 16.40 -21.30
C HIS A 90 20.33 17.92 -21.41
N ARG A 91 21.28 18.61 -20.77
CA ARG A 91 21.49 20.05 -21.00
C ARG A 91 22.79 20.30 -21.74
N LYS A 92 22.71 21.04 -22.85
CA LYS A 92 23.88 21.67 -23.46
C LYS A 92 24.43 22.73 -22.51
N ALA A 93 25.75 22.81 -22.36
CA ALA A 93 26.38 23.87 -21.58
C ALA A 93 25.98 25.24 -22.16
N GLY A 94 25.45 26.14 -21.31
CA GLY A 94 25.10 27.51 -21.70
C GLY A 94 23.64 27.94 -21.44
N GLU A 95 22.72 27.01 -21.16
CA GLU A 95 21.38 27.40 -20.70
C GLU A 95 21.38 27.75 -19.21
N GLY A 96 21.14 29.03 -18.90
CA GLY A 96 21.02 29.57 -17.55
C GLY A 96 20.06 28.80 -16.65
N ASP A 97 20.24 28.95 -15.34
CA ASP A 97 19.53 28.20 -14.33
C ASP A 97 18.05 28.61 -14.21
N ARG A 98 17.18 28.00 -15.02
CA ARG A 98 15.72 28.21 -14.98
C ARG A 98 15.00 27.40 -13.90
N GLY A 99 15.73 26.84 -12.92
CA GLY A 99 15.17 25.97 -11.88
C GLY A 99 14.64 24.62 -12.41
N ALA A 100 14.27 23.72 -11.49
CA ALA A 100 13.62 22.46 -11.82
C ALA A 100 12.19 22.71 -12.35
N SER A 101 11.86 22.17 -13.53
CA SER A 101 10.49 22.23 -14.06
C SER A 101 9.54 21.44 -13.14
N ARG A 102 8.27 21.85 -13.12
CA ARG A 102 7.21 21.15 -12.38
C ARG A 102 6.29 20.44 -13.36
N PHE A 103 5.83 19.27 -12.99
CA PHE A 103 4.80 18.52 -13.72
C PHE A 103 3.81 17.89 -12.73
N GLU A 104 2.62 17.57 -13.20
CA GLU A 104 1.58 16.95 -12.38
C GLU A 104 1.46 15.46 -12.67
N VAL A 105 1.33 14.66 -11.61
CA VAL A 105 1.02 13.23 -11.67
C VAL A 105 -0.37 13.02 -11.10
N GLY A 106 -1.27 12.43 -11.89
CA GLY A 106 -2.63 12.10 -11.44
C GLY A 106 -2.63 10.92 -10.46
N VAL A 107 -3.37 11.07 -9.36
CA VAL A 107 -3.69 9.99 -8.43
C VAL A 107 -5.09 9.49 -8.75
N HIS A 108 -5.19 8.34 -9.40
CA HIS A 108 -6.49 7.80 -9.81
C HIS A 108 -7.38 7.46 -8.60
N ARG A 109 -6.81 6.78 -7.59
CA ARG A 109 -7.53 6.31 -6.41
C ARG A 109 -6.60 6.15 -5.21
N VAL A 110 -7.22 6.21 -4.02
CA VAL A 110 -6.66 5.72 -2.75
C VAL A 110 -7.58 4.60 -2.29
N GLN A 111 -7.00 3.50 -1.82
CA GLN A 111 -7.74 2.35 -1.31
C GLN A 111 -7.07 1.78 -0.05
N LEU A 112 -7.88 1.13 0.78
CA LEU A 112 -7.42 0.34 1.92
C LEU A 112 -7.37 -1.14 1.54
N GLU A 113 -6.30 -1.82 1.94
CA GLU A 113 -6.15 -3.26 1.75
C GLU A 113 -5.33 -3.90 2.88
N GLN A 114 -5.54 -5.19 3.07
CA GLN A 114 -4.71 -6.02 3.94
C GLN A 114 -3.46 -6.48 3.17
N ASP A 115 -2.29 -6.37 3.79
CA ASP A 115 -1.04 -6.90 3.24
C ASP A 115 -0.96 -8.43 3.38
N SER A 116 -0.14 -9.08 2.55
CA SER A 116 0.14 -10.51 2.68
C SER A 116 1.26 -10.78 3.68
N GLY A 117 1.43 -12.06 4.04
CA GLY A 117 2.67 -12.52 4.65
C GLY A 117 3.87 -12.34 3.70
N LYS A 118 5.04 -12.78 4.16
CA LYS A 118 6.26 -12.74 3.38
C LYS A 118 6.81 -14.14 3.20
N THR A 119 6.99 -14.55 1.95
CA THR A 119 7.70 -15.79 1.62
C THR A 119 9.20 -15.54 1.51
N VAL A 120 10.02 -16.41 2.10
CA VAL A 120 11.48 -16.44 1.95
C VAL A 120 11.96 -17.82 1.52
N ALA A 121 13.10 -17.87 0.83
CA ALA A 121 13.72 -19.14 0.43
C ALA A 121 14.21 -19.92 1.66
N GLY A 122 13.85 -21.20 1.72
CA GLY A 122 14.27 -22.14 2.75
C GLY A 122 15.31 -23.16 2.25
N PRO A 123 15.75 -24.06 3.13
CA PRO A 123 16.63 -25.18 2.77
C PRO A 123 16.00 -26.06 1.68
N GLU A 124 16.84 -26.67 0.84
CA GLU A 124 16.43 -27.68 -0.15
C GLU A 124 15.34 -27.20 -1.13
N GLY A 125 15.26 -25.89 -1.39
CA GLY A 125 14.27 -25.31 -2.29
C GLY A 125 12.89 -25.15 -1.66
N ALA A 126 12.74 -25.37 -0.35
CA ALA A 126 11.51 -25.06 0.37
C ALA A 126 11.20 -23.56 0.36
N SER A 127 9.93 -23.23 0.55
CA SER A 127 9.48 -21.86 0.82
C SER A 127 9.06 -21.76 2.28
N LEU A 128 9.57 -20.77 2.99
CA LEU A 128 9.19 -20.46 4.37
C LEU A 128 8.27 -19.24 4.36
N VAL A 129 7.16 -19.32 5.10
CA VAL A 129 6.17 -18.24 5.27
C VAL A 129 6.13 -17.81 6.73
#